data_AF-A0A7X8WNK1-F1
#
_entry.id   AF-A0A7X8WNK1-F1
#
_cell.length_a   1.000
_cell.length_b   1.000
_cell.length_c   1.000
_cell.angle_alpha   90.00
_cell.angle_beta   90.00
_cell.angle_gamma   90.00
#
_symmetry.space_group_name_H-M   'P 1'
#
loop_
_entity.id
_entity.type
_entity.pdbx_description
1 polymer ?
#
loop_
_entity_poly.entity_id
_entity_poly.type
_entity_poly.pdbx_seq_one_letter_code
_entity_poly.pdbx_strand_id
1 'polypeptide(L)'
;MKNLYQFTIVALIMLFSCTSTEQETVTEDKDYTQFVDPFIGTAFTGHTFPGAAYPLGLMQPGPETGNFSWDYCSGYVYGDSTITGFSQTRLNGTGVTDLGDLLMQPFSGEKRDNLHSKYDLISEEATPGYYAVHLTDNDVRVEITTAPHVAFHKYVFNKDKSANVLADFQSGLVWSKEHIYQHILANDINFEDEKTISGYTRRRQWVEREYYFVIEFDKPII
;
A
#
# COMPACT_ATOMS: atom_id res chain seq x y z
N MET A 1 48.34 54.37 -36.49
CA MET A 1 48.41 54.05 -35.05
C MET A 1 47.14 54.36 -34.26
N LYS A 2 46.24 55.27 -34.69
CA LYS A 2 44.95 55.54 -33.99
C LYS A 2 43.89 54.44 -34.15
N ASN A 3 43.89 53.71 -35.27
CA ASN A 3 42.87 52.68 -35.55
C ASN A 3 43.13 51.34 -34.82
N LEU A 4 44.33 51.12 -34.28
CA LEU A 4 44.66 49.88 -33.57
C LEU A 4 44.10 49.88 -32.14
N TYR A 5 44.06 51.03 -31.47
CA TYR A 5 43.47 51.17 -30.13
C TYR A 5 41.94 51.05 -30.10
N GLN A 6 41.26 51.48 -31.18
CA GLN A 6 39.80 51.32 -31.29
C GLN A 6 39.37 49.85 -31.42
N PHE A 7 40.16 49.02 -32.10
CA PHE A 7 39.89 47.59 -32.21
C PHE A 7 40.08 46.84 -30.89
N THR A 8 41.04 47.25 -30.06
CA THR A 8 41.29 46.59 -28.76
C THR A 8 40.20 46.91 -27.72
N ILE A 9 39.61 48.11 -27.76
CA ILE A 9 38.54 48.50 -26.81
C ILE A 9 37.23 47.77 -27.13
N VAL A 10 36.91 47.56 -28.42
CA VAL A 10 35.72 46.80 -28.82
C VAL A 10 35.83 45.32 -28.44
N ALA A 11 37.03 44.73 -28.55
CA ALA A 11 37.27 43.34 -28.14
C ALA A 11 37.16 43.14 -26.62
N LEU A 12 37.54 44.13 -25.81
CA LEU A 12 37.44 44.03 -24.35
C LEU A 12 36.00 44.17 -23.84
N ILE A 13 35.15 44.92 -24.54
CA ILE A 13 33.72 45.07 -24.20
C ILE A 13 32.92 43.80 -24.57
N MET A 14 33.30 43.09 -25.64
CA MET A 14 32.64 41.82 -25.99
C MET A 14 32.94 40.69 -24.98
N LEU A 15 34.09 40.72 -24.30
CA LEU A 15 34.43 39.70 -23.29
C LEU A 15 33.67 39.87 -21.97
N PHE A 16 33.15 41.07 -21.66
CA PHE A 16 32.30 41.32 -20.49
C PHE A 16 30.81 41.00 -20.72
N SER A 17 30.40 40.82 -21.98
CA SER A 17 29.00 40.55 -22.32
C SER A 17 28.63 39.06 -22.34
N CYS A 18 29.60 38.15 -22.13
CA CYS A 18 29.41 36.69 -22.11
C CYS A 18 29.60 36.06 -20.73
N THR A 19 29.44 36.83 -19.64
CA THR A 19 29.03 36.25 -18.35
C THR A 19 27.51 36.10 -18.38
N SER A 20 27.03 35.04 -19.04
CA SER A 20 25.70 34.53 -18.74
C SER A 20 25.74 34.04 -17.30
N THR A 21 25.26 34.86 -16.37
CA THR A 21 24.83 34.37 -15.07
C THR A 21 23.79 33.29 -15.38
N GLU A 22 24.15 32.01 -15.22
CA GLU A 22 23.17 30.94 -15.10
C GLU A 22 22.34 31.29 -13.87
N GLN A 23 21.25 32.01 -14.11
CA GLN A 23 20.20 32.16 -13.14
C GLN A 23 19.59 30.76 -13.09
N GLU A 24 20.02 29.95 -12.12
CA GLU A 24 19.28 28.75 -11.74
C GLU A 24 17.85 29.20 -11.49
N THR A 25 16.97 28.96 -12.46
CA THR A 25 15.55 28.99 -12.22
C THR A 25 15.31 27.83 -11.28
N VAL A 26 15.31 28.12 -9.98
CA VAL A 26 14.67 27.27 -8.98
C VAL A 26 13.21 27.21 -9.40
N THR A 27 12.90 26.26 -10.28
CA THR A 27 11.55 25.79 -10.44
C THR A 27 11.26 25.13 -9.10
N GLU A 28 10.51 25.81 -8.26
CA GLU A 28 9.96 25.20 -7.06
C GLU A 28 9.17 23.99 -7.55
N ASP A 29 9.75 22.80 -7.38
CA ASP A 29 9.14 21.56 -7.82
C ASP A 29 7.87 21.39 -6.99
N LYS A 30 6.74 21.76 -7.60
CA LYS A 30 5.47 21.80 -6.89
C LYS A 30 5.02 20.37 -6.68
N ASP A 31 5.14 19.90 -5.45
CA ASP A 31 4.62 18.60 -5.07
C ASP A 31 3.08 18.62 -5.15
N TYR A 32 2.52 17.98 -6.18
CA TYR A 32 1.07 17.86 -6.34
C TYR A 32 0.45 16.76 -5.48
N THR A 33 1.26 15.85 -4.92
CA THR A 33 0.75 14.72 -4.12
C THR A 33 0.10 15.21 -2.82
N GLN A 34 0.53 16.37 -2.31
CA GLN A 34 -0.04 17.03 -1.13
C GLN A 34 -1.54 17.36 -1.22
N PHE A 35 -2.10 17.41 -2.44
CA PHE A 35 -3.53 17.72 -2.65
C PHE A 35 -4.42 16.49 -2.67
N VAL A 36 -3.85 15.29 -2.67
CA VAL A 36 -4.61 14.04 -2.73
C VAL A 36 -4.95 13.58 -1.32
N ASP A 37 -6.23 13.36 -1.06
CA ASP A 37 -6.74 12.71 0.14
C ASP A 37 -7.31 11.33 -0.23
N PRO A 38 -6.59 10.23 0.07
CA PRO A 38 -7.05 8.87 -0.22
C PRO A 38 -8.31 8.44 0.55
N PHE A 39 -8.71 9.15 1.60
CA PHE A 39 -9.93 8.85 2.35
C PHE A 39 -11.20 9.33 1.65
N ILE A 40 -11.10 10.22 0.65
CA ILE A 40 -12.26 10.67 -0.12
C ILE A 40 -12.89 9.47 -0.85
N GLY A 41 -14.17 9.21 -0.56
CA GLY A 41 -14.96 8.12 -1.15
C GLY A 41 -14.89 6.78 -0.40
N THR A 42 -14.17 6.72 0.73
CA THR A 42 -14.04 5.50 1.54
C THR A 42 -15.21 5.25 2.48
N ALA A 43 -16.13 6.21 2.60
CA ALA A 43 -17.37 6.07 3.36
C ALA A 43 -18.57 5.86 2.43
N PHE A 44 -19.64 5.28 2.97
CA PHE A 44 -20.90 5.04 2.27
C PHE A 44 -20.67 4.30 0.94
N THR A 45 -21.14 4.86 -0.18
CA THR A 45 -21.27 4.17 -1.46
C THR A 45 -20.13 4.45 -2.44
N GLY A 46 -19.05 5.11 -2.00
CA GLY A 46 -17.93 5.44 -2.88
C GLY A 46 -17.07 4.23 -3.19
N HIS A 47 -16.89 3.34 -2.21
CA HIS A 47 -16.07 2.13 -2.30
C HIS A 47 -14.65 2.39 -2.82
N THR A 48 -14.07 3.54 -2.47
CA THR A 48 -12.63 3.74 -2.64
C THR A 48 -11.87 3.10 -1.48
N PHE A 49 -10.54 3.22 -1.46
CA PHE A 49 -9.73 2.68 -0.37
C PHE A 49 -8.52 3.59 -0.11
N PRO A 50 -8.03 3.66 1.15
CA PRO A 50 -6.92 4.56 1.52
C PRO A 50 -5.53 3.91 1.41
N GLY A 51 -5.45 2.66 0.96
CA GLY A 51 -4.21 1.88 0.87
C GLY A 51 -3.22 2.44 -0.16
N ALA A 52 -1.99 1.95 -0.11
CA ALA A 52 -0.95 2.35 -1.03
C ALA A 52 -1.23 1.83 -2.45
N ALA A 53 -1.02 2.68 -3.46
CA ALA A 53 -1.17 2.33 -4.86
C ALA A 53 -0.08 2.98 -5.71
N TYR A 54 0.38 2.27 -6.73
CA TYR A 54 1.22 2.84 -7.79
C TYR A 54 0.34 3.19 -9.00
N PRO A 55 0.59 4.28 -9.74
CA PRO A 55 -0.16 4.58 -10.96
C PRO A 55 -0.20 3.39 -11.93
N LEU A 56 -1.40 2.83 -12.16
CA LEU A 56 -1.62 1.64 -12.99
C LEU A 56 -0.86 0.38 -12.52
N GLY A 57 -0.56 0.29 -11.21
CA GLY A 57 0.06 -0.88 -10.60
C GLY A 57 -0.90 -2.05 -10.41
N LEU A 58 -0.35 -3.26 -10.43
CA LEU A 58 -1.04 -4.50 -10.05
C LEU A 58 -1.41 -4.50 -8.56
N MET A 59 -0.51 -3.98 -7.74
CA MET A 59 -0.62 -4.01 -6.29
C MET A 59 -1.46 -2.85 -5.75
N GLN A 60 -2.40 -3.19 -4.88
CA GLN A 60 -3.23 -2.24 -4.12
C GLN A 60 -3.31 -2.65 -2.64
N PRO A 61 -2.17 -2.77 -1.94
CA PRO A 61 -2.16 -3.24 -0.57
C PRO A 61 -2.78 -2.21 0.38
N GLY A 62 -3.53 -2.69 1.37
CA GLY A 62 -4.16 -1.79 2.32
C GLY A 62 -5.08 -2.50 3.31
N PRO A 63 -5.72 -1.73 4.21
CA PRO A 63 -6.58 -2.29 5.23
C PRO A 63 -7.85 -2.93 4.64
N GLU A 64 -8.37 -3.91 5.36
CA GLU A 64 -9.74 -4.38 5.29
C GLU A 64 -10.41 -4.16 6.64
N THR A 65 -11.59 -3.53 6.67
CA THR A 65 -12.38 -3.31 7.90
C THR A 65 -13.56 -4.26 8.01
N GLY A 66 -13.98 -4.86 6.89
CA GLY A 66 -15.08 -5.79 6.85
C GLY A 66 -15.16 -6.56 5.53
N ASN A 67 -16.13 -7.46 5.49
CA ASN A 67 -16.39 -8.36 4.37
C ASN A 67 -17.87 -8.80 4.43
N PHE A 68 -18.36 -9.55 3.44
CA PHE A 68 -19.70 -10.13 3.45
C PHE A 68 -20.85 -9.11 3.35
N SER A 69 -20.60 -7.95 2.73
CA SER A 69 -21.61 -6.94 2.41
C SER A 69 -21.24 -6.20 1.14
N TRP A 70 -22.23 -5.57 0.51
CA TRP A 70 -22.02 -4.62 -0.59
C TRP A 70 -21.17 -3.42 -0.17
N ASP A 71 -21.26 -3.00 1.09
CA ASP A 71 -20.48 -1.87 1.62
C ASP A 71 -18.96 -2.12 1.55
N TYR A 72 -18.55 -3.39 1.48
CA TYR A 72 -17.15 -3.82 1.51
C TYR A 72 -16.58 -4.17 0.13
N CYS A 73 -17.11 -3.58 -0.96
CA CYS A 73 -16.58 -3.86 -2.32
C CYS A 73 -15.08 -3.58 -2.47
N SER A 74 -14.54 -2.58 -1.76
CA SER A 74 -13.10 -2.28 -1.70
C SER A 74 -12.39 -2.86 -0.46
N GLY A 75 -13.14 -3.53 0.42
CA GLY A 75 -12.69 -4.08 1.69
C GLY A 75 -12.63 -3.08 2.85
N TYR A 76 -12.80 -1.78 2.61
CA TYR A 76 -12.65 -0.74 3.64
C TYR A 76 -13.85 0.20 3.67
N VAL A 77 -14.35 0.47 4.87
CA VAL A 77 -15.35 1.51 5.15
C VAL A 77 -14.85 2.42 6.25
N TYR A 78 -14.72 3.71 5.93
CA TYR A 78 -14.31 4.71 6.92
C TYR A 78 -15.33 4.80 8.06
N GLY A 79 -14.82 4.79 9.30
CA GLY A 79 -15.64 4.82 10.52
C GLY A 79 -15.94 3.43 11.10
N ASP A 80 -15.61 2.34 10.40
CA ASP A 80 -15.57 1.03 11.03
C ASP A 80 -14.57 1.01 12.19
N SER A 81 -14.89 0.25 13.23
CA SER A 81 -14.11 0.26 14.47
C SER A 81 -12.91 -0.71 14.49
N THR A 82 -12.79 -1.58 13.48
CA THR A 82 -11.80 -2.65 13.47
C THR A 82 -11.22 -2.88 12.08
N ILE A 83 -9.96 -3.29 12.03
CA ILE A 83 -9.27 -3.82 10.84
C ILE A 83 -9.11 -5.33 11.01
N THR A 84 -9.51 -6.09 9.99
CA THR A 84 -9.38 -7.55 9.90
C THR A 84 -8.00 -7.99 9.44
N GLY A 85 -7.38 -7.18 8.57
CA GLY A 85 -5.98 -7.28 8.15
C GLY A 85 -5.68 -6.44 6.92
N PHE A 86 -4.60 -6.79 6.22
CA PHE A 86 -4.13 -6.05 5.06
C PHE A 86 -3.96 -6.98 3.85
N SER A 87 -4.88 -6.92 2.90
CA SER A 87 -4.82 -7.66 1.63
C SER A 87 -4.06 -6.88 0.56
N GLN A 88 -3.63 -7.57 -0.49
CA GLN A 88 -2.68 -7.06 -1.48
C GLN A 88 -3.32 -6.52 -2.76
N THR A 89 -4.57 -6.86 -3.03
CA THR A 89 -5.30 -6.54 -4.28
C THR A 89 -6.74 -6.12 -3.97
N ARG A 90 -7.32 -5.21 -4.77
CA ARG A 90 -8.71 -4.75 -4.60
C ARG A 90 -9.23 -3.99 -5.81
N LEU A 91 -10.54 -3.82 -5.86
CA LEU A 91 -11.21 -2.97 -6.84
C LEU A 91 -11.56 -1.63 -6.20
N ASN A 92 -11.24 -0.52 -6.87
CA ASN A 92 -11.51 0.83 -6.39
C ASN A 92 -12.77 1.39 -7.08
N GLY A 93 -13.82 1.66 -6.31
CA GLY A 93 -15.06 2.31 -6.78
C GLY A 93 -16.07 1.38 -7.44
N THR A 94 -15.99 0.07 -7.19
CA THR A 94 -16.90 -0.91 -7.81
C THR A 94 -18.12 -1.20 -6.95
N GLY A 95 -19.19 -1.71 -7.56
CA GLY A 95 -20.40 -2.18 -6.87
C GLY A 95 -20.46 -3.70 -6.71
N VAL A 96 -19.33 -4.40 -6.87
CA VAL A 96 -19.22 -5.87 -6.79
C VAL A 96 -17.93 -6.25 -6.07
N THR A 97 -17.98 -7.24 -5.18
CA THR A 97 -16.80 -7.78 -4.49
C THR A 97 -16.02 -8.77 -5.37
N ASP A 98 -14.70 -8.61 -5.40
CA ASP A 98 -13.70 -9.59 -5.84
C ASP A 98 -12.34 -9.14 -5.23
N LEU A 99 -11.24 -9.85 -5.53
CA LEU A 99 -9.90 -9.58 -4.99
C LEU A 99 -9.85 -9.75 -3.46
N GLY A 100 -9.09 -8.92 -2.73
CA GLY A 100 -8.79 -9.14 -1.30
C GLY A 100 -7.78 -10.28 -1.09
N ASP A 101 -6.88 -10.47 -2.05
CA ASP A 101 -5.94 -11.58 -2.03
C ASP A 101 -4.88 -11.43 -0.95
N LEU A 102 -4.53 -12.55 -0.33
CA LEU A 102 -3.41 -12.68 0.60
C LEU A 102 -3.43 -11.63 1.71
N LEU A 103 -4.16 -11.92 2.78
CA LEU A 103 -4.30 -11.01 3.91
C LEU A 103 -3.19 -11.25 4.94
N MET A 104 -2.49 -10.19 5.27
CA MET A 104 -1.47 -10.17 6.32
C MET A 104 -2.06 -9.48 7.56
N GLN A 105 -1.95 -10.09 8.75
CA GLN A 105 -2.40 -9.49 9.99
C GLN A 105 -1.32 -9.62 11.09
N PRO A 106 -0.56 -8.55 11.36
CA PRO A 106 0.46 -8.58 12.40
C PRO A 106 -0.14 -8.41 13.80
N PHE A 107 0.44 -9.09 14.79
CA PHE A 107 0.07 -8.94 16.20
C PHE A 107 1.25 -9.21 17.14
N SER A 108 1.24 -8.52 18.28
CA SER A 108 2.22 -8.68 19.34
C SER A 108 1.68 -9.61 20.45
N GLY A 109 2.46 -10.62 20.83
CA GLY A 109 2.15 -11.53 21.93
C GLY A 109 1.44 -12.80 21.50
N GLU A 110 0.67 -13.39 22.41
CA GLU A 110 0.03 -14.70 22.19
C GLU A 110 -1.08 -14.64 21.14
N LYS A 111 -1.22 -15.73 20.39
CA LYS A 111 -2.32 -15.91 19.43
C LYS A 111 -3.67 -15.84 20.15
N ARG A 112 -4.60 -15.09 19.56
CA ARG A 112 -6.01 -15.01 19.98
C ARG A 112 -6.90 -15.65 18.92
N ASP A 113 -8.10 -16.08 19.32
CA ASP A 113 -9.09 -16.66 18.40
C ASP A 113 -9.53 -15.66 17.33
N ASN A 114 -9.62 -14.37 17.71
CA ASN A 114 -9.91 -13.28 16.80
C ASN A 114 -8.75 -12.29 16.79
N LEU A 115 -8.10 -12.18 15.63
CA LEU A 115 -7.00 -11.25 15.38
C LEU A 115 -7.46 -9.93 14.76
N HIS A 116 -8.77 -9.72 14.56
CA HIS A 116 -9.30 -8.39 14.26
C HIS A 116 -8.86 -7.44 15.37
N SER A 117 -8.46 -6.24 14.98
CA SER A 117 -7.97 -5.24 15.91
C SER A 117 -8.76 -3.97 15.75
N LYS A 118 -9.15 -3.37 16.87
CA LYS A 118 -9.39 -1.93 16.86
C LYS A 118 -8.16 -1.19 16.38
N TYR A 119 -8.36 0.00 15.85
CA TYR A 119 -7.29 0.88 15.43
C TYR A 119 -7.54 2.29 15.95
N ASP A 120 -6.47 3.06 16.08
CA ASP A 120 -6.56 4.47 16.44
C ASP A 120 -6.75 5.29 15.16
N LEU A 121 -7.95 5.87 14.97
CA LEU A 121 -8.25 6.72 13.81
C LEU A 121 -7.30 7.93 13.71
N ILE A 122 -6.79 8.43 14.84
CA ILE A 122 -5.85 9.58 14.83
C ILE A 122 -4.49 9.16 14.25
N SER A 123 -4.13 7.89 14.40
CA SER A 123 -2.90 7.32 13.86
C SER A 123 -3.00 6.87 12.40
N GLU A 124 -4.22 6.90 11.82
CA GLU A 124 -4.45 6.47 10.46
C GLU A 124 -4.08 7.60 9.49
N GLU A 125 -3.13 7.32 8.60
CA GLU A 125 -2.60 8.27 7.63
C GLU A 125 -2.50 7.61 6.26
N ALA A 126 -2.79 8.39 5.22
CA ALA A 126 -2.70 7.94 3.84
C ALA A 126 -2.28 9.10 2.93
N THR A 127 -1.36 8.82 2.02
CA THR A 127 -0.92 9.72 0.95
C THR A 127 -0.69 8.89 -0.33
N PRO A 128 -0.53 9.50 -1.52
CA PRO A 128 -0.23 8.73 -2.72
C PRO A 128 0.96 7.78 -2.55
N GLY A 129 0.67 6.47 -2.59
CA GLY A 129 1.69 5.42 -2.45
C GLY A 129 2.05 5.02 -1.01
N TYR A 130 1.36 5.54 0.01
CA TYR A 130 1.63 5.20 1.41
C TYR A 130 0.35 5.11 2.25
N TYR A 131 0.30 4.12 3.13
CA TYR A 131 -0.74 3.98 4.14
C TYR A 131 -0.13 3.56 5.47
N ALA A 132 -0.71 4.01 6.56
CA ALA A 132 -0.23 3.68 7.88
C ALA A 132 -1.32 3.76 8.95
N VAL A 133 -1.25 2.88 9.95
CA VAL A 133 -2.18 2.86 11.09
C VAL A 133 -1.58 2.16 12.29
N HIS A 134 -2.03 2.49 13.50
CA HIS A 134 -1.76 1.73 14.71
C HIS A 134 -2.94 0.83 15.09
N LEU A 135 -2.67 -0.47 15.13
CA LEU A 135 -3.61 -1.49 15.62
C LEU A 135 -3.52 -1.58 17.14
N THR A 136 -4.55 -1.15 17.85
CA THR A 136 -4.51 -1.00 19.31
C THR A 136 -4.65 -2.32 20.06
N ASP A 137 -5.51 -3.23 19.61
CA ASP A 137 -5.68 -4.54 20.25
C ASP A 137 -4.52 -5.49 19.89
N ASN A 138 -4.00 -5.40 18.65
CA ASN A 138 -2.84 -6.17 18.21
C ASN A 138 -1.51 -5.56 18.65
N ASP A 139 -1.50 -4.29 19.08
CA ASP A 139 -0.32 -3.58 19.58
C ASP A 139 0.83 -3.58 18.56
N VAL A 140 0.50 -3.14 17.33
CA VAL A 140 1.44 -3.05 16.19
C VAL A 140 1.15 -1.77 15.40
N ARG A 141 2.21 -1.02 15.06
CA ARG A 141 2.13 0.03 14.05
C ARG A 141 2.46 -0.56 12.68
N VAL A 142 1.58 -0.36 11.70
CA VAL A 142 1.65 -0.93 10.35
C VAL A 142 1.86 0.18 9.34
N GLU A 143 2.90 0.08 8.53
CA GLU A 143 3.18 0.98 7.39
C GLU A 143 3.23 0.16 6.10
N ILE A 144 2.62 0.66 5.04
CA ILE A 144 2.52 -0.01 3.74
C ILE A 144 2.88 0.98 2.63
N THR A 145 3.72 0.55 1.70
CA THR A 145 3.96 1.22 0.41
C THR A 145 4.00 0.19 -0.72
N THR A 146 4.11 0.62 -1.97
CA THR A 146 4.05 -0.29 -3.11
C THR A 146 4.86 0.19 -4.32
N ALA A 147 5.43 -0.79 -5.03
CA ALA A 147 5.88 -0.68 -6.41
C ALA A 147 4.79 -1.24 -7.35
N PRO A 148 4.97 -1.25 -8.69
CA PRO A 148 3.94 -1.75 -9.61
C PRO A 148 3.47 -3.19 -9.34
N HIS A 149 4.34 -4.08 -8.86
CA HIS A 149 4.07 -5.52 -8.67
C HIS A 149 4.46 -6.05 -7.29
N VAL A 150 4.86 -5.17 -6.35
CA VAL A 150 5.32 -5.57 -5.01
C VAL A 150 4.73 -4.64 -3.96
N ALA A 151 4.15 -5.22 -2.91
CA ALA A 151 3.78 -4.50 -1.69
C ALA A 151 4.91 -4.61 -0.66
N PHE A 152 5.22 -3.51 0.01
CA PHE A 152 6.19 -3.46 1.10
C PHE A 152 5.45 -3.17 2.40
N HIS A 153 5.65 -4.03 3.39
CA HIS A 153 5.07 -3.89 4.71
C HIS A 153 6.18 -3.66 5.73
N LYS A 154 5.95 -2.74 6.66
CA LYS A 154 6.79 -2.54 7.83
C LYS A 154 5.92 -2.58 9.08
N TYR A 155 6.25 -3.50 9.97
CA TYR A 155 5.55 -3.71 11.23
C TYR A 155 6.46 -3.33 12.39
N VAL A 156 6.00 -2.41 13.23
CA VAL A 156 6.66 -2.04 14.48
C VAL A 156 5.87 -2.68 15.62
N PHE A 157 6.37 -3.82 16.08
CA PHE A 157 5.79 -4.61 17.17
C PHE A 157 6.13 -4.03 18.55
N ASN A 158 5.37 -4.45 19.56
CA ASN A 158 5.75 -4.22 20.95
C ASN A 158 7.03 -5.00 21.28
N LYS A 159 8.03 -4.30 21.82
CA LYS A 159 9.37 -4.86 22.11
C LYS A 159 9.39 -5.90 23.23
N ASP A 160 8.39 -5.91 24.08
CA ASP A 160 8.28 -6.80 25.25
C ASP A 160 7.45 -8.05 24.97
N LYS A 161 7.00 -8.24 23.71
CA LYS A 161 6.13 -9.35 23.28
C LYS A 161 6.71 -10.04 22.06
N SER A 162 6.26 -11.27 21.79
CA SER A 162 6.57 -11.98 20.54
C SER A 162 5.99 -11.23 19.33
N ALA A 163 6.74 -11.21 18.23
CA ALA A 163 6.28 -10.66 16.96
C ALA A 163 5.68 -11.78 16.11
N ASN A 164 4.42 -11.63 15.69
CA ASN A 164 3.73 -12.63 14.91
C ASN A 164 3.01 -11.99 13.73
N VAL A 165 2.89 -12.73 12.63
CA VAL A 165 2.13 -12.32 11.45
C VAL A 165 1.27 -13.50 11.02
N LEU A 166 -0.05 -13.30 11.00
CA LEU A 166 -0.95 -14.22 10.29
C LEU A 166 -0.87 -13.89 8.80
N ALA A 167 -0.50 -14.89 7.98
CA ALA A 167 -0.71 -14.85 6.54
C ALA A 167 -1.91 -15.74 6.20
N ASP A 168 -3.03 -15.12 5.82
CA ASP A 168 -4.25 -15.81 5.38
C ASP A 168 -4.23 -15.95 3.86
N PHE A 169 -3.79 -17.12 3.40
CA PHE A 169 -3.73 -17.47 1.98
C PHE A 169 -5.11 -17.85 1.39
N GLN A 170 -6.16 -17.87 2.21
CA GLN A 170 -7.53 -18.17 1.82
C GLN A 170 -8.45 -16.94 1.92
N SER A 171 -7.90 -15.76 2.26
CA SER A 171 -8.67 -14.52 2.39
C SER A 171 -9.26 -14.06 1.06
N GLY A 172 -10.35 -13.31 1.12
CA GLY A 172 -10.65 -12.25 0.16
C GLY A 172 -12.08 -11.78 0.20
N LEU A 173 -12.40 -10.79 -0.63
CA LEU A 173 -13.65 -10.05 -0.57
C LEU A 173 -14.76 -10.84 -1.27
N VAL A 174 -15.80 -11.17 -0.52
CA VAL A 174 -16.90 -12.04 -0.97
C VAL A 174 -18.24 -11.52 -0.43
N TRP A 175 -19.33 -11.91 -1.07
CA TRP A 175 -20.67 -11.41 -0.73
C TRP A 175 -21.25 -11.91 0.59
N SER A 176 -20.83 -13.08 1.05
CA SER A 176 -21.41 -13.68 2.25
C SER A 176 -20.43 -14.60 2.94
N LYS A 177 -20.69 -14.86 4.22
CA LYS A 177 -19.87 -15.75 5.03
C LYS A 177 -19.79 -17.16 4.43
N GLU A 178 -20.83 -17.64 3.77
CA GLU A 178 -20.85 -18.96 3.13
C GLU A 178 -19.87 -19.03 1.95
N HIS A 179 -19.77 -17.96 1.16
CA HIS A 179 -18.88 -17.91 0.01
C HIS A 179 -17.40 -17.98 0.40
N ILE A 180 -17.01 -17.47 1.57
CA ILE A 180 -15.60 -17.56 2.01
C ILE A 180 -15.13 -19.01 2.13
N TYR A 181 -16.03 -19.97 2.39
CA TYR A 181 -15.67 -21.37 2.54
C TYR A 181 -15.63 -22.15 1.21
N GLN A 182 -16.06 -21.55 0.10
CA GLN A 182 -16.25 -22.26 -1.17
C GLN A 182 -15.44 -21.68 -2.34
N HIS A 183 -14.86 -20.49 -2.14
CA HIS A 183 -14.29 -19.74 -3.24
C HIS A 183 -12.88 -20.14 -3.65
N ILE A 184 -12.15 -20.83 -2.79
CA ILE A 184 -10.82 -21.37 -3.09
C ILE A 184 -10.99 -22.69 -3.85
N LEU A 185 -10.47 -22.75 -5.07
CA LEU A 185 -10.52 -23.93 -5.93
C LEU A 185 -9.24 -24.77 -5.83
N ALA A 186 -8.10 -24.09 -5.68
CA ALA A 186 -6.80 -24.71 -5.39
C ALA A 186 -5.93 -23.70 -4.65
N ASN A 187 -5.08 -24.18 -3.76
CA ASN A 187 -4.11 -23.37 -3.03
C ASN A 187 -2.89 -24.24 -2.71
N ASP A 188 -1.70 -23.71 -2.95
CA ASP A 188 -0.43 -24.37 -2.63
C ASP A 188 0.52 -23.37 -1.99
N ILE A 189 1.14 -23.78 -0.87
CA ILE A 189 1.98 -22.92 -0.03
C ILE A 189 3.28 -23.66 0.25
N ASN A 190 4.39 -23.05 -0.16
CA ASN A 190 5.73 -23.61 -0.02
C ASN A 190 6.57 -22.71 0.88
N PHE A 191 7.15 -23.30 1.94
CA PHE A 191 8.22 -22.67 2.71
C PHE A 191 9.53 -23.00 2.02
N GLU A 192 10.03 -22.07 1.21
CA GLU A 192 11.23 -22.27 0.38
C GLU A 192 12.48 -22.31 1.26
N ASP A 193 12.52 -21.45 2.28
CA ASP A 193 13.58 -21.38 3.29
C ASP A 193 13.07 -20.73 4.58
N GLU A 194 13.99 -20.29 5.45
CA GLU A 194 13.66 -19.66 6.73
C GLU A 194 12.98 -18.29 6.60
N LYS A 195 12.93 -17.66 5.41
CA LYS A 195 12.44 -16.29 5.20
C LYS A 195 11.50 -16.14 4.01
N THR A 196 11.43 -17.13 3.13
CA THR A 196 10.67 -17.04 1.89
C THR A 196 9.52 -18.04 1.86
N ILE A 197 8.32 -17.52 1.60
CA ILE A 197 7.13 -18.31 1.29
C ILE A 197 6.76 -18.05 -0.16
N SER A 198 6.54 -19.10 -0.94
CA SER A 198 5.98 -19.01 -2.29
C SER A 198 4.66 -19.76 -2.37
N GLY A 199 3.89 -19.49 -3.41
CA GLY A 199 2.67 -20.25 -3.65
C GLY A 199 1.79 -19.66 -4.72
N TYR A 200 0.60 -20.24 -4.82
CA TYR A 200 -0.44 -19.75 -5.69
C TYR A 200 -1.82 -20.10 -5.14
N THR A 201 -2.81 -19.31 -5.53
CA THR A 201 -4.22 -19.57 -5.24
C THR A 201 -5.03 -19.43 -6.52
N ARG A 202 -5.79 -20.47 -6.85
CA ARG A 202 -6.87 -20.41 -7.85
C ARG A 202 -8.20 -20.32 -7.12
N ARG A 203 -9.01 -19.33 -7.49
CA ARG A 203 -10.27 -19.01 -6.82
C ARG A 203 -11.33 -18.50 -7.77
N ARG A 204 -12.58 -18.51 -7.32
CA ARG A 204 -13.71 -17.97 -8.06
C ARG A 204 -14.57 -17.06 -7.17
N GLN A 205 -14.73 -15.82 -7.61
CA GLN A 205 -15.74 -14.89 -7.12
C GLN A 205 -16.52 -14.31 -8.29
N TRP A 206 -16.37 -13.01 -8.58
CA TRP A 206 -16.97 -12.41 -9.77
C TRP A 206 -16.35 -13.03 -11.04
N VAL A 207 -15.05 -13.25 -11.02
CA VAL A 207 -14.35 -14.05 -12.04
C VAL A 207 -13.60 -15.22 -11.42
N GLU A 208 -13.31 -16.24 -12.24
CA GLU A 208 -12.30 -17.21 -11.88
C GLU A 208 -10.92 -16.66 -12.23
N ARG A 209 -9.99 -16.78 -11.29
CA ARG A 209 -8.65 -16.22 -11.41
C ARG A 209 -7.65 -17.04 -10.63
N GLU A 210 -6.39 -16.85 -10.99
CA GLU A 210 -5.24 -17.44 -10.34
C GLU A 210 -4.21 -16.35 -10.11
N TYR A 211 -3.62 -16.33 -8.92
CA TYR A 211 -2.49 -15.49 -8.61
C TYR A 211 -1.37 -16.32 -8.00
N TYR A 212 -0.15 -15.87 -8.25
CA TYR A 212 1.08 -16.42 -7.70
C TYR A 212 1.69 -15.37 -6.79
N PHE A 213 2.38 -15.80 -5.75
CA PHE A 213 3.02 -14.88 -4.81
C PHE A 213 4.36 -15.42 -4.33
N VAL A 214 5.20 -14.47 -3.93
CA VAL A 214 6.40 -14.70 -3.14
C VAL A 214 6.39 -13.66 -2.02
N ILE A 215 6.59 -14.10 -0.79
CA ILE A 215 6.70 -13.27 0.40
C ILE A 215 8.09 -13.50 0.97
N GLU A 216 8.82 -12.41 1.21
CA GLU A 216 10.13 -12.44 1.86
C GLU A 216 10.05 -11.63 3.16
N PHE A 217 10.54 -12.22 4.26
CA PHE A 217 10.64 -11.56 5.56
C PHE A 217 12.08 -11.12 5.84
N ASP A 218 12.23 -9.96 6.50
CA ASP A 218 13.54 -9.49 6.96
C ASP A 218 14.08 -10.32 8.16
N LYS A 219 13.19 -11.07 8.83
CA LYS A 219 13.46 -11.98 9.94
C LYS A 219 13.10 -13.43 9.59
N PRO A 220 13.83 -14.43 10.13
CA PRO A 220 13.44 -15.82 10.00
C PRO A 220 12.06 -16.12 10.59
N ILE A 221 11.35 -17.06 9.98
CA ILE A 221 10.13 -17.70 10.46
C ILE A 221 10.53 -18.73 11.52
N ILE A 222 9.92 -18.69 12.69
CA ILE A 222 10.26 -19.50 13.88
C ILE A 222 9.10 -20.42 14.23
#